data_AF-A0A9D4RAQ2-F1
#
_entry.id   AF-A0A9D4RAQ2-F1
#
_cell.length_a   1.000
_cell.length_b   1.000
_cell.length_c   1.000
_cell.angle_alpha   90.00
_cell.angle_beta   90.00
_cell.angle_gamma   90.00
#
_symmetry.space_group_name_H-M   'P 1'
#
loop_
_entity.id
_entity.type
_entity.pdbx_description
1 polymer ?
#
loop_
_entity_poly.entity_id
_entity_poly.type
_entity_poly.pdbx_seq_one_letter_code
_entity_poly.pdbx_strand_id
1 'polypeptide(L)' 'MYLSYHNFPAAGCGKGNFINVASQTCLPCPEDTYNDKENQVKCIDCVQPKHTMGTGKDEESDCRLGG' A
#
# COMPACT_ATOMS: atom_id res chain seq x y z
N MET A 1 -18.19 -13.31 10.08
CA MET A 1 -18.58 -13.00 8.68
C MET A 1 -17.39 -12.28 8.05
N TYR A 2 -16.44 -13.01 7.46
CA TYR A 2 -15.30 -12.43 6.75
C TYR A 2 -15.81 -11.92 5.41
N LEU A 3 -16.04 -10.62 5.29
CA LEU A 3 -16.30 -9.97 4.01
C LEU A 3 -15.19 -8.97 3.78
N SER A 4 -14.08 -9.51 3.31
CA SER A 4 -12.98 -8.77 2.72
C SER A 4 -13.42 -8.27 1.34
N TYR A 5 -13.32 -6.95 1.13
CA TYR A 5 -13.44 -6.24 -0.15
C TYR A 5 -14.86 -6.12 -0.75
N HIS A 6 -15.22 -4.89 -1.14
CA HIS A 6 -16.45 -4.47 -1.85
C HIS A 6 -17.64 -3.95 -1.01
N ASN A 7 -17.38 -3.06 -0.05
CA ASN A 7 -18.39 -2.06 0.34
C ASN A 7 -17.72 -0.72 0.66
N PHE A 8 -17.84 0.23 -0.25
CA PHE A 8 -17.39 1.59 -0.07
C PHE A 8 -18.44 2.36 0.73
N PRO A 9 -18.09 2.81 1.95
CA PRO A 9 -18.51 4.12 2.40
C PRO A 9 -17.28 4.96 2.76
N ALA A 10 -16.96 5.91 1.89
CA ALA A 10 -16.38 7.22 2.19
C ALA A 10 -15.51 7.37 3.47
N ALA A 11 -14.18 7.19 3.37
CA ALA A 11 -13.20 7.92 4.21
C ALA A 11 -11.72 7.77 3.78
N GLY A 12 -11.40 6.87 2.83
CA GLY A 12 -10.15 6.88 2.05
C GLY A 12 -9.38 5.55 2.05
N CYS A 13 -8.14 5.54 1.56
CA CYS A 13 -7.41 4.31 1.26
C CYS A 13 -6.84 3.64 2.51
N GLY A 14 -7.17 2.36 2.71
CA GLY A 14 -6.57 1.55 3.75
C GLY A 14 -5.06 1.37 3.55
N LYS A 15 -4.38 0.87 4.58
CA LYS A 15 -2.95 0.54 4.51
C LYS A 15 -2.64 -0.38 3.30
N GLY A 16 -1.41 -0.32 2.84
CA GLY A 16 -0.96 -1.01 1.63
C GLY A 16 -1.49 -0.43 0.32
N ASN A 17 -2.32 0.63 0.37
CA ASN A 17 -2.81 1.33 -0.81
C ASN A 17 -2.50 2.82 -0.71
N PHE A 18 -2.37 3.49 -1.85
CA PHE A 18 -2.26 4.94 -1.95
C PHE A 18 -3.42 5.54 -2.74
N ILE A 19 -3.78 6.78 -2.41
CA ILE A 19 -4.75 7.59 -3.15
C ILE A 19 -4.05 8.09 -4.42
N ASN A 20 -4.48 7.56 -5.56
CA ASN A 20 -4.14 8.17 -6.83
C ASN A 20 -4.96 9.45 -6.99
N VAL A 21 -4.32 10.60 -6.80
CA VAL A 21 -4.99 11.91 -6.91
C VAL A 21 -5.52 12.21 -8.32
N ALA A 22 -4.95 11.60 -9.36
CA ALA A 22 -5.39 11.80 -10.74
C ALA A 22 -6.67 11.02 -11.06
N SER A 23 -6.80 9.80 -10.53
CA SER A 23 -7.96 8.93 -10.74
C SER A 23 -8.96 8.97 -9.59
N GLN A 24 -8.60 9.60 -8.47
CA GLN A 24 -9.33 9.57 -7.18
C GLN A 24 -9.66 8.14 -6.71
N THR A 25 -8.78 7.18 -7.01
CA THR A 25 -8.93 5.77 -6.66
C THR A 25 -7.84 5.32 -5.71
N CYS A 26 -8.12 4.27 -4.94
CA CYS A 26 -7.11 3.58 -4.16
C CYS A 26 -6.40 2.56 -5.03
N LEU A 27 -5.09 2.70 -5.16
CA LEU A 27 -4.24 1.75 -5.86
C LEU A 27 -3.32 1.06 -4.85
N PRO A 28 -3.02 -0.24 -5.01
CA PRO A 28 -2.06 -0.93 -4.16
C PRO A 28 -0.67 -0.32 -4.32
N CYS A 29 0.09 -0.29 -3.23
CA CYS A 29 1.46 0.20 -3.27
C CYS A 29 2.30 -0.64 -4.23
N PRO A 30 3.06 -0.02 -5.15
CA PRO A 30 3.91 -0.74 -6.07
C PRO A 30 5.01 -1.52 -5.33
N GLU A 31 5.68 -2.42 -6.04
CA GLU A 31 6.89 -3.08 -5.54
C GLU A 31 7.93 -2.03 -5.13
N ASP A 32 8.81 -2.43 -4.22
CA ASP A 32 9.80 -1.56 -3.57
C ASP A 32 9.19 -0.50 -2.64
N THR A 33 7.88 -0.53 -2.43
CA THR A 33 7.18 0.42 -1.57
C THR A 33 6.14 -0.26 -0.67
N TYR A 34 5.80 0.42 0.41
CA TYR A 34 4.78 0.01 1.37
C TYR A 34 4.00 1.23 1.86
N ASN A 35 2.86 1.02 2.52
CA ASN A 35 2.15 2.09 3.18
C ASN A 35 1.56 1.64 4.51
N ASP A 36 2.15 2.10 5.60
CA ASP A 36 1.77 1.79 6.98
C ASP A 36 0.58 2.58 7.51
N LYS A 37 0.15 3.60 6.75
CA LYS A 37 -0.89 4.54 7.16
C LYS A 37 -2.04 4.55 6.19
N GLU A 38 -3.22 4.87 6.71
CA GLU A 38 -4.39 5.07 5.86
C GLU A 38 -4.32 6.47 5.22
N ASN A 39 -5.01 6.63 4.09
CA ASN A 39 -5.21 7.89 3.39
C ASN A 39 -3.92 8.55 2.89
N GLN A 40 -2.88 7.77 2.62
CA GLN A 40 -1.68 8.31 2.00
C GLN A 40 -1.87 8.47 0.50
N VAL A 41 -1.33 9.55 -0.07
CA VAL A 41 -1.31 9.81 -1.51
C VAL A 41 -0.07 9.23 -2.19
N LYS A 42 0.89 8.74 -1.40
CA LYS A 42 2.15 8.15 -1.85
C LYS A 42 2.53 7.00 -0.92
N CYS A 43 3.08 5.93 -1.49
CA CYS A 43 3.71 4.88 -0.71
C CYS A 43 5.12 5.29 -0.27
N ILE A 44 5.55 4.68 0.83
CA ILE A 44 6.88 4.82 1.42
C ILE A 44 7.82 3.88 0.70
N ASP A 45 8.93 4.43 0.23
CA ASP A 45 9.98 3.68 -0.46
C ASP A 45 10.75 2.82 0.55
N CYS A 46 11.02 1.55 0.21
CA CYS A 46 11.86 0.68 1.03
C CYS A 46 13.31 1.19 1.09
N VAL A 47 13.94 1.02 2.26
CA VAL A 47 15.36 1.33 2.43
C VAL A 47 16.20 0.31 1.66
N GLN A 48 16.90 0.76 0.62
CA GLN A 48 17.81 -0.09 -0.15
C GLN A 48 18.87 -0.73 0.76
N PRO A 49 19.22 -2.02 0.55
CA PRO A 49 18.86 -2.87 -0.59
C PRO A 49 17.60 -3.74 -0.36
N LYS A 50 16.67 -3.33 0.50
CA LYS A 50 15.42 -4.05 0.75
C LYS A 50 14.35 -3.65 -0.26
N HIS A 51 13.48 -4.60 -0.58
CA HIS A 51 12.42 -4.49 -1.57
C HIS A 51 11.18 -5.27 -1.10
N THR A 52 9.98 -4.84 -1.48
CA THR A 52 8.76 -5.61 -1.19
C THR A 52 8.59 -6.73 -2.22
N MET A 53 8.24 -7.93 -1.75
CA MET A 53 7.89 -9.05 -2.64
C MET A 53 6.43 -8.93 -3.07
N GLY A 54 6.19 -8.21 -4.16
CA GLY A 54 4.86 -7.91 -4.70
C GLY A 54 4.27 -6.59 -4.20
N THR A 55 3.09 -6.26 -4.72
CA THR A 55 2.38 -5.01 -4.45
C THR A 55 1.47 -5.10 -3.21
N GLY A 56 1.04 -3.95 -2.70
CA GLY A 56 0.02 -3.86 -1.66
C GLY A 56 0.53 -4.02 -0.23
N LYS A 57 1.81 -3.76 0.04
CA LYS A 57 2.41 -3.96 1.37
C LYS A 57 2.05 -2.85 2.34
N ASP A 58 1.67 -3.20 3.55
CA ASP A 58 1.25 -2.28 4.60
C ASP A 58 2.26 -2.10 5.72
N GLU A 59 3.44 -2.71 5.64
CA GLU A 59 4.47 -2.58 6.67
C GLU A 59 5.88 -2.45 6.11
N GLU A 60 6.77 -1.77 6.84
CA GLU A 60 8.20 -1.75 6.53
C GLU A 60 8.83 -3.14 6.68
N SER A 61 8.25 -3.99 7.53
CA SER A 61 8.69 -5.38 7.76
C SER A 61 8.56 -6.26 6.50
N ASP A 62 7.73 -5.83 5.54
CA ASP A 62 7.59 -6.46 4.22
C ASP A 62 8.72 -6.09 3.26
N CYS A 63 9.46 -5.00 3.52
CA CYS A 63 10.70 -4.69 2.83
C CYS A 63 11.77 -5.71 3.25
N ARG A 64 12.04 -6.68 2.38
CA ARG A 64 13.02 -7.74 2.62
C ARG A 64 14.10 -7.69 1.55
N LEU A 65 15.29 -8.17 1.88
CA LEU A 65 16.33 -8.34 0.87
C LEU A 65 15.86 -9.41 -0.10
N GLY A 66 15.59 -9.02 -1.35
CA GLY A 66 15.43 -9.97 -2.45
C GLY A 66 16.77 -10.69 -2.62
N GLY A 67 16.81 -11.95 -2.23
CA GLY A 67 18.00 -12.80 -2.33
C GLY A 67 18.19 -13.35 -3.73
#